data_AF-A0A6I2U2Q0-F1
#
_entry.id   AF-A0A6I2U2Q0-F1
#
_cell.length_a   1.000
_cell.length_b   1.000
_cell.length_c   1.000
_cell.angle_alpha   90.00
_cell.angle_beta   90.00
_cell.angle_gamma   90.00
#
_symmetry.space_group_name_H-M   'P 1'
#
loop_
_entity.id
_entity.type
_entity.pdbx_description
1 polymer ?
#
loop_
_entity_poly.entity_id
_entity_poly.type
_entity_poly.pdbx_seq_one_letter_code
_entity_poly.pdbx_strand_id
1 'polypeptide(L)'
;MEEKGIQGRWKGRQLQDSIQVFADLVKKHYGKYPIIYSNESFYNKEMGAKFNRFYLFIANYNSRQPSIDGRGKCNIWQYSETGHLHGIGERVDLSRFMNGTTIKDLML
;
A
#
# COMPACT_ATOMS: atom_id res chain seq x y z
N MET A 1 -0.27 14.68 -8.46
CA MET A 1 0.23 13.33 -8.79
C MET A 1 1.51 13.11 -8.01
N GLU A 2 1.49 12.21 -7.03
CA GLU A 2 2.71 11.74 -6.38
C GLU A 2 3.54 10.92 -7.38
N GLU A 3 4.38 11.58 -8.15
CA GLU A 3 5.54 10.93 -8.74
C GLU A 3 6.81 11.65 -8.32
N LYS A 4 7.34 11.20 -7.19
CA LYS A 4 8.77 11.14 -6.99
C LYS A 4 9.09 9.71 -6.57
N GLY A 5 9.55 8.93 -7.55
CA GLY A 5 10.07 7.59 -7.34
C GLY A 5 11.33 7.61 -6.47
N ILE A 6 12.17 6.60 -6.57
CA ILE A 6 13.41 6.56 -5.79
C ILE A 6 14.30 7.75 -6.14
N GLN A 7 14.60 8.60 -5.15
CA GLN A 7 15.43 9.79 -5.31
C GLN A 7 16.84 9.61 -4.71
N GLY A 8 17.82 10.32 -5.26
CA GLY A 8 19.19 10.32 -4.76
C GLY A 8 19.96 9.05 -5.10
N ARG A 9 20.82 8.58 -4.18
CA ARG A 9 21.74 7.44 -4.41
C ARG A 9 21.09 6.07 -4.22
N TRP A 10 19.80 6.00 -3.91
CA TRP A 10 19.11 4.75 -3.63
C TRP A 10 18.81 3.99 -4.92
N LYS A 11 19.08 2.69 -4.93
CA LYS A 11 18.66 1.76 -5.99
C LYS A 11 17.41 0.99 -5.53
N GLY A 12 16.57 0.55 -6.47
CA GLY A 12 15.39 -0.29 -6.18
C GLY A 12 15.67 -1.43 -5.22
N ARG A 13 16.77 -2.16 -5.42
CA ARG A 13 17.18 -3.25 -4.51
C ARG A 13 17.42 -2.77 -3.07
N GLN A 14 18.09 -1.64 -2.87
CA GLN A 14 18.36 -1.11 -1.52
C GLN A 14 17.08 -0.70 -0.80
N LEU A 15 16.14 -0.10 -1.53
CA LEU A 15 14.82 0.20 -1.00
C LEU A 15 14.10 -1.08 -0.59
N GLN A 16 14.02 -2.07 -1.48
CA GLN A 16 13.35 -3.33 -1.21
C GLN A 16 14.00 -4.08 -0.04
N ASP A 17 15.33 -4.07 0.09
CA ASP A 17 16.01 -4.73 1.21
C ASP A 17 15.72 -4.02 2.52
N SER A 18 15.71 -2.69 2.52
CA SER A 18 15.36 -1.89 3.70
C SER A 18 13.91 -2.10 4.13
N ILE A 19 12.98 -2.18 3.19
CA ILE A 19 11.57 -2.46 3.48
C ILE A 19 11.38 -3.87 4.04
N GLN A 20 12.12 -4.86 3.51
CA GLN A 20 12.08 -6.21 4.05
C GLN A 20 12.57 -6.26 5.49
N VAL A 21 13.72 -5.62 5.78
CA VAL A 21 14.27 -5.52 7.14
C VAL A 21 13.26 -4.85 8.08
N PHE A 22 12.66 -3.74 7.66
CA PHE A 22 11.64 -3.06 8.45
C PHE A 22 10.43 -3.96 8.72
N ALA A 23 9.92 -4.64 7.70
CA ALA A 23 8.77 -5.54 7.85
C ALA A 23 9.06 -6.70 8.82
N ASP A 24 10.27 -7.26 8.80
CA ASP A 24 10.69 -8.31 9.72
C ASP A 24 10.85 -7.79 11.16
N LEU A 25 11.34 -6.56 11.34
CA LEU A 25 11.40 -5.90 12.65
C LEU A 25 10.01 -5.61 13.23
N VAL A 26 9.10 -5.10 12.40
CA VAL A 26 7.69 -4.89 12.79
C VAL A 26 7.07 -6.22 13.22
N LYS A 27 7.26 -7.29 12.44
CA LYS A 27 6.77 -8.63 12.81
C LYS A 27 7.39 -9.14 14.10
N LYS A 28 8.69 -8.94 14.32
CA LYS A 28 9.36 -9.34 15.56
C LYS A 28 8.76 -8.64 16.78
N HIS A 29 8.40 -7.36 16.65
CA HIS A 29 7.88 -6.56 17.76
C HIS A 29 6.38 -6.76 18.00
N TYR A 30 5.57 -6.72 16.94
CA TYR A 30 4.10 -6.76 17.03
C TYR A 30 3.50 -8.15 16.76
N GLY A 31 4.31 -9.15 16.42
CA GLY A 31 3.89 -10.51 16.11
C GLY A 31 3.34 -10.72 14.69
N LYS A 32 3.21 -9.65 13.89
CA LYS A 32 2.53 -9.67 12.58
C LYS A 32 3.25 -8.81 11.55
N TYR A 33 3.16 -9.21 10.28
CA TYR A 33 3.68 -8.38 9.19
C TYR A 33 2.84 -7.11 9.02
N PRO A 34 3.46 -5.96 8.66
CA PRO A 34 2.74 -4.73 8.38
C PRO A 34 1.89 -4.85 7.10
N ILE A 35 0.91 -3.96 6.99
CA ILE A 35 0.25 -3.63 5.71
C ILE A 35 1.15 -2.65 4.95
N ILE A 36 1.37 -2.89 3.66
CA ILE A 36 2.17 -1.99 2.82
C ILE A 36 1.25 -0.99 2.13
N TYR A 37 1.43 0.29 2.45
CA TYR A 37 0.79 1.39 1.73
C TYR A 37 1.69 1.93 0.61
N SER A 38 1.12 2.13 -0.59
CA SER A 38 1.81 2.75 -1.73
C SER A 38 0.83 3.18 -2.82
N ASN A 39 1.22 4.07 -3.72
CA ASN A 39 0.47 4.28 -4.95
C ASN A 39 0.72 3.12 -5.96
N GLU A 40 -0.25 2.88 -6.84
CA GLU A 40 -0.21 1.73 -7.78
C GLU A 40 1.04 1.72 -8.67
N SER A 41 1.40 2.87 -9.26
CA SER A 41 2.53 2.99 -10.20
C SER A 41 3.85 2.64 -9.53
N PHE A 42 4.12 3.26 -8.38
CA PHE A 42 5.33 3.03 -7.60
C PHE A 42 5.42 1.59 -7.11
N TYR A 43 4.31 1.03 -6.61
CA TYR A 43 4.30 -0.34 -6.13
C TYR A 43 4.68 -1.32 -7.25
N ASN A 44 4.02 -1.23 -8.41
CA ASN A 44 4.30 -2.14 -9.53
C ASN A 44 5.73 -1.97 -10.07
N LYS A 45 6.23 -0.74 -10.12
CA LYS A 45 7.58 -0.43 -10.63
C LYS A 45 8.70 -0.86 -9.69
N GLU A 46 8.57 -0.59 -8.39
CA GLU A 46 9.70 -0.67 -7.44
C GLU A 46 9.56 -1.80 -6.40
N MET A 47 8.34 -2.32 -6.17
CA MET A 47 8.06 -3.29 -5.09
C MET A 47 7.64 -4.66 -5.64
N GLY A 48 6.54 -4.68 -6.40
CA GLY A 48 6.00 -5.81 -7.16
C GLY A 48 6.05 -7.18 -6.48
N ALA A 49 6.41 -8.20 -7.26
CA ALA A 49 6.34 -9.61 -6.88
C ALA A 49 6.99 -9.97 -5.53
N LYS A 50 8.04 -9.26 -5.10
CA LYS A 50 8.71 -9.50 -3.80
C LYS A 50 7.77 -9.29 -2.61
N PHE A 51 6.85 -8.34 -2.71
CA PHE A 51 5.97 -7.93 -1.61
C PHE A 51 4.50 -8.35 -1.79
N ASN A 52 4.17 -9.06 -2.86
CA ASN A 52 2.80 -9.53 -3.12
C ASN A 52 2.24 -10.51 -2.08
N ARG A 53 3.07 -10.99 -1.14
CA ARG A 53 2.64 -11.80 0.00
C ARG A 53 2.11 -10.99 1.19
N PHE A 54 2.32 -9.68 1.20
CA PHE A 54 1.81 -8.78 2.23
C PHE A 54 0.38 -8.35 1.90
N TYR A 55 -0.36 -7.94 2.92
CA TYR A 55 -1.58 -7.17 2.70
C TYR A 55 -1.21 -5.80 2.12
N LEU A 56 -1.89 -5.40 1.04
CA LEU A 56 -1.60 -4.17 0.31
C LEU A 56 -2.71 -3.14 0.48
N PHE A 57 -2.31 -1.91 0.82
CA PHE A 57 -3.17 -0.74 0.86
C PHE A 57 -2.74 0.21 -0.28
N ILE A 58 -3.47 0.21 -1.38
CA ILE A 58 -3.03 0.86 -2.60
C ILE A 58 -3.82 2.15 -2.86
N ALA A 59 -3.10 3.25 -3.05
CA ALA A 59 -3.66 4.50 -3.52
C ALA A 59 -3.78 4.49 -5.06
N ASN A 60 -4.99 4.78 -5.54
CA ASN A 60 -5.29 4.99 -6.95
C ASN A 60 -6.54 5.85 -7.07
N TYR A 61 -6.40 7.09 -7.51
CA TYR A 61 -7.51 8.05 -7.56
C TYR A 61 -8.23 8.05 -8.92
N ASN A 62 -7.91 7.10 -9.79
CA ASN A 62 -8.62 6.90 -11.05
C ASN A 62 -9.96 6.17 -10.80
N SER A 63 -10.84 6.16 -11.80
CA SER A 63 -12.14 5.48 -11.72
C SER A 63 -12.06 3.95 -11.68
N ARG A 64 -10.91 3.36 -12.01
CA ARG A 64 -10.69 1.92 -11.99
C ARG A 64 -10.08 1.46 -10.66
N GLN A 65 -10.34 0.20 -10.31
CA GLN A 65 -9.67 -0.44 -9.19
C GLN A 65 -8.15 -0.57 -9.45
N PRO A 66 -7.31 -0.54 -8.40
CA PRO A 66 -5.89 -0.81 -8.54
C PRO A 66 -5.64 -2.21 -9.10
N SER A 67 -4.70 -2.30 -10.03
CA SER A 67 -4.19 -3.55 -10.60
C SER A 67 -2.76 -3.75 -10.10
N ILE A 68 -2.50 -4.92 -9.52
CA ILE A 68 -1.18 -5.26 -8.98
C ILE A 68 -0.56 -6.35 -9.83
N ASP A 69 0.67 -6.12 -10.28
CA ASP A 69 1.33 -7.02 -11.22
C ASP A 69 1.61 -8.40 -10.59
N GLY A 70 1.57 -9.43 -11.44
CA GLY A 70 1.79 -10.82 -11.05
C GLY A 70 0.62 -11.38 -10.24
N ARG A 71 0.94 -12.02 -9.09
CA ARG A 71 -0.06 -12.64 -8.20
C ARG A 71 -0.46 -11.74 -7.01
N GLY A 72 -0.19 -10.44 -7.09
CA GLY A 72 -0.51 -9.50 -6.03
C GLY A 72 -2.00 -9.20 -5.95
N LYS A 73 -2.47 -8.85 -4.76
CA LYS A 73 -3.87 -8.47 -4.52
C LYS A 73 -3.90 -7.15 -3.75
N CYS A 74 -4.67 -6.18 -4.23
CA CYS A 74 -5.04 -5.01 -3.44
C CYS A 74 -6.06 -5.42 -2.37
N ASN A 75 -5.80 -5.09 -1.11
CA ASN A 75 -6.65 -5.44 0.03
C ASN A 75 -7.48 -4.26 0.53
N ILE A 76 -6.86 -3.08 0.56
CA ILE A 76 -7.52 -1.82 0.85
C ILE A 76 -7.21 -0.87 -0.29
N TRP A 77 -8.21 -0.18 -0.82
CA TRP A 77 -8.06 0.80 -1.89
C TRP A 77 -8.35 2.19 -1.33
N GLN A 78 -7.36 3.07 -1.35
CA GLN A 78 -7.57 4.51 -1.18
C GLN A 78 -7.92 5.11 -2.53
N TYR A 79 -9.20 5.45 -2.71
CA TYR A 79 -9.76 5.83 -4.00
C TYR A 79 -9.92 7.35 -4.17
N SER A 80 -9.69 8.13 -3.12
CA SER A 80 -9.75 9.58 -3.18
C SER A 80 -8.87 10.18 -2.07
N GLU A 81 -8.18 11.27 -2.38
CA GLU A 81 -7.50 12.17 -1.43
C GLU A 81 -8.31 13.46 -1.19
N THR A 82 -9.58 13.46 -1.64
CA THR A 82 -10.37 14.65 -1.91
C THR A 82 -11.77 14.57 -1.33
N GLY A 83 -12.02 13.59 -0.45
CA GLY A 83 -13.30 13.38 0.17
C GLY A 83 -13.71 14.56 1.04
N HIS A 84 -15.01 14.74 1.19
CA HIS A 84 -15.59 15.64 2.18
C HIS A 84 -16.55 14.83 3.03
N LEU A 85 -16.33 14.81 4.33
CA LEU A 85 -17.14 14.09 5.30
C LEU A 85 -17.62 15.05 6.38
N HIS A 86 -18.90 14.92 6.75
CA HIS A 86 -19.43 15.70 7.86
C HIS A 86 -18.61 15.44 9.13
N GLY A 87 -18.17 16.52 9.79
CA GLY A 87 -17.28 16.46 10.95
C GLY A 87 -15.79 16.65 10.62
N ILE A 88 -15.40 16.68 9.34
CA ILE A 88 -14.04 17.01 8.91
C ILE A 88 -14.12 18.23 7.97
N GLY A 89 -13.55 19.35 8.40
CA GLY A 89 -13.58 20.61 7.64
C GLY A 89 -12.67 20.61 6.41
N GLU A 90 -11.61 19.81 6.44
CA GLU A 90 -10.63 19.68 5.37
C GLU A 90 -10.91 18.46 4.47
N ARG A 91 -10.18 18.38 3.36
CA ARG A 91 -10.20 17.20 2.48
C ARG A 91 -9.70 15.97 3.25
N VAL A 92 -10.36 14.85 3.04
CA VAL A 92 -10.04 13.58 3.70
C VAL A 92 -9.88 12.44 2.70
N ASP A 93 -8.92 11.57 2.99
CA ASP A 93 -8.71 10.35 2.25
C ASP A 93 -9.88 9.39 2.42
N LEU A 94 -10.39 8.87 1.30
CA LEU A 94 -11.45 7.86 1.30
C LEU A 94 -10.88 6.53 0.87
N SER A 95 -11.10 5.52 1.71
CA SER A 95 -10.60 4.17 1.51
C SER A 95 -11.67 3.13 1.71
N ARG A 96 -11.52 1.96 1.06
CA ARG A 96 -12.45 0.83 1.19
C ARG A 96 -11.72 -0.50 1.15
N PHE A 97 -12.27 -1.51 1.81
CA PHE A 97 -11.82 -2.88 1.63
C PHE A 97 -12.17 -3.40 0.23
N MET A 98 -11.26 -4.16 -0.35
CA MET A 98 -11.48 -4.87 -1.60
C MET A 98 -12.18 -6.20 -1.32
N ASN A 99 -12.96 -6.69 -2.29
CA ASN A 99 -13.70 -7.94 -2.15
C ASN A 99 -12.79 -9.10 -1.68
N GLY A 100 -13.27 -9.85 -0.70
CA GLY A 100 -12.50 -10.93 -0.05
C GLY A 100 -11.34 -10.44 0.82
N THR A 101 -11.40 -9.20 1.33
CA THR A 101 -10.59 -8.73 2.46
C THR A 101 -11.56 -8.14 3.48
N THR A 102 -11.40 -8.52 4.72
CA THR A 102 -12.17 -8.04 5.87
C THR A 102 -11.22 -7.56 6.96
N ILE A 103 -11.75 -6.81 7.92
CA ILE A 103 -10.96 -6.40 9.08
C ILE A 103 -10.41 -7.61 9.86
N LYS A 104 -11.14 -8.73 9.89
CA LYS A 104 -10.69 -9.96 10.56
C LYS A 104 -9.39 -10.50 9.95
N ASP A 105 -9.26 -10.42 8.63
CA ASP A 105 -8.05 -10.85 7.93
C ASP A 105 -6.83 -10.01 8.35
N LEU A 106 -7.03 -8.74 8.69
CA LEU A 106 -5.97 -7.82 9.12
C LEU A 106 -5.72 -7.84 10.64
N MET A 107 -6.64 -8.43 11.40
CA MET A 107 -6.56 -8.55 12.86
C MET A 107 -5.97 -9.88 13.32
N LEU A 108 -5.62 -10.79 12.42
CA LEU A 108 -5.07 -12.14 12.71
C LEU A 108 -3.56 -12.24 12.52
#